data_AF-A0A7H8NLF7-F1
#
_entry.id   AF-A0A7H8NLF7-F1
#
_cell.length_a   1.000
_cell.length_b   1.000
_cell.length_c   1.000
_cell.angle_alpha   90.00
_cell.angle_beta   90.00
_cell.angle_gamma   90.00
#
_symmetry.space_group_name_H-M   'P 1'
#
loop_
_entity.id
_entity.type
_entity.pdbx_description
1 polymer ?
#
loop_
_entity_poly.entity_id
_entity_poly.type
_entity_poly.pdbx_seq_one_letter_code
_entity_poly.pdbx_strand_id
1 'polypeptide(L)'
;MTNSRSGSSLRGFASMDEDKQRAIASKGGRAAHASGNAHQFSPAEARVAGRKGGEAISQDRQHMAAIGREGGHARHASARQQQQDTPGKSGTGQQG
;
A
#
# COMPACT_ATOMS: atom_id res chain seq x y z
N MET A 1 49.29 22.33 -7.59
CA MET A 1 48.03 22.27 -8.36
C MET A 1 47.08 21.32 -7.65
N THR A 2 45.98 21.82 -7.06
CA THR A 2 45.07 21.01 -6.22
C THR A 2 44.04 20.31 -7.10
N ASN A 3 44.06 18.98 -7.16
CA ASN A 3 43.15 18.22 -8.02
C ASN A 3 41.94 17.71 -7.20
N SER A 4 40.95 18.57 -7.00
CA SER A 4 39.66 18.20 -6.41
C SER A 4 38.82 17.48 -7.45
N ARG A 5 39.08 16.19 -7.67
CA ARG A 5 38.20 15.34 -8.49
C ARG A 5 36.94 15.04 -7.71
N SER A 6 35.84 15.60 -8.20
CA SER A 6 34.46 15.25 -7.90
C SER A 6 34.26 13.73 -7.85
N GLY A 7 33.89 13.27 -6.66
CA GLY A 7 33.37 11.94 -6.38
C GLY A 7 32.80 12.05 -4.99
N SER A 8 31.49 12.25 -4.87
CA SER A 8 30.84 12.37 -3.57
C SER A 8 31.29 11.20 -2.71
N SER A 9 32.17 11.46 -1.73
CA SER A 9 32.65 10.42 -0.84
C SER A 9 31.41 9.84 -0.19
N LEU A 10 31.07 8.58 -0.49
CA LEU A 10 30.03 7.84 0.19
C LEU A 10 30.41 7.81 1.68
N ARG A 11 29.95 8.84 2.40
CA ARG A 11 30.08 8.97 3.85
C ARG A 11 28.70 9.24 4.44
N GLY A 12 28.47 8.66 5.61
CA GLY A 12 27.23 8.85 6.36
C GLY A 12 26.11 7.90 5.93
N PHE A 13 24.87 8.38 6.07
CA PHE A 13 23.67 7.57 5.93
C PHE A 13 23.49 6.92 4.55
N ALA A 14 23.96 7.58 3.49
CA ALA A 14 23.86 7.12 2.12
C ALA A 14 24.85 5.97 1.77
N SER A 15 25.72 5.61 2.71
CA SER A 15 26.85 4.68 2.50
C SER A 15 26.72 3.42 3.32
N MET A 16 25.64 3.32 4.10
CA MET A 16 25.26 2.12 4.84
C MET A 16 24.56 1.14 3.91
N ASP A 17 24.56 -0.13 4.29
CA ASP A 17 23.72 -1.14 3.64
C ASP A 17 22.24 -0.75 3.68
N GLU A 18 21.50 -1.14 2.64
CA GLU A 18 20.09 -0.75 2.44
C GLU A 18 19.21 -1.16 3.64
N ASP A 19 19.39 -2.37 4.17
CA ASP A 19 18.65 -2.85 5.33
C ASP A 19 18.90 -1.97 6.57
N LYS A 20 20.15 -1.57 6.77
CA LYS A 20 20.55 -0.70 7.88
C LYS A 20 19.99 0.70 7.70
N GLN A 21 20.03 1.23 6.48
CA GLN A 21 19.43 2.51 6.13
C GLN A 21 17.92 2.51 6.40
N ARG A 22 17.21 1.46 5.95
CA ARG A 22 15.78 1.28 6.17
C ARG A 22 15.44 1.15 7.64
N ALA A 23 16.21 0.38 8.40
CA ALA A 23 16.00 0.22 9.83
C ALA A 23 16.15 1.54 10.59
N ILE A 24 17.18 2.33 10.27
CA ILE A 24 17.41 3.64 10.89
C ILE A 24 16.33 4.64 10.45
N ALA A 25 15.95 4.69 9.17
CA ALA A 25 14.86 5.53 8.69
C ALA A 25 13.54 5.19 9.39
N SER A 26 13.22 3.90 9.50
CA SER A 26 12.04 3.42 10.22
C SER A 26 12.08 3.80 11.72
N LYS A 27 13.24 3.69 12.36
CA LYS A 27 13.41 4.09 13.76
C LYS A 27 13.26 5.61 13.93
N GLY A 28 13.82 6.41 13.03
CA GLY A 28 13.71 7.87 13.03
C GLY A 28 12.26 8.34 12.86
N GLY A 29 11.52 7.75 11.92
CA GLY A 29 10.10 8.05 11.71
C GLY A 29 9.26 7.74 12.96
N ARG A 30 9.44 6.54 13.54
CA ARG A 30 8.76 6.16 14.79
C ARG A 30 9.11 7.09 15.96
N ALA A 31 10.37 7.45 16.09
CA ALA A 31 10.84 8.36 17.14
C ALA A 31 10.23 9.76 16.98
N ALA A 32 10.19 10.31 15.77
CA ALA A 32 9.60 11.63 15.49
C ALA A 32 8.09 11.67 15.79
N HIS A 33 7.36 10.58 15.50
CA HIS A 33 5.96 10.43 15.89
C HIS A 33 5.80 10.31 17.41
N ALA A 34 6.62 9.50 18.07
CA ALA A 34 6.57 9.32 19.52
C ALA A 34 6.95 10.58 20.29
N SER A 35 7.88 11.39 19.78
CA SER A 35 8.34 12.63 20.41
C SER A 35 7.41 13.82 20.17
N GLY A 36 6.34 13.65 19.38
CA GLY A 36 5.40 14.74 19.04
C GLY A 36 5.95 15.79 18.08
N ASN A 37 7.15 15.60 17.52
CA ASN A 37 7.73 16.52 16.53
C ASN A 37 7.12 16.32 15.14
N ALA A 38 6.60 15.12 14.87
CA ALA A 38 5.86 14.85 13.64
C ALA A 38 4.38 15.25 13.77
N HIS A 39 3.80 15.75 12.67
CA HIS A 39 2.37 15.98 12.58
C HIS A 39 1.60 14.66 12.76
N GLN A 40 0.65 14.65 13.70
CA GLN A 40 -0.29 13.55 13.87
C GLN A 40 -1.55 13.86 13.07
N PHE A 41 -1.83 13.02 12.08
CA PHE A 41 -3.06 13.14 11.31
C PHE A 41 -4.24 12.73 12.19
N SER A 42 -5.18 13.65 12.36
CA SER A 42 -6.48 13.31 12.92
C SER A 42 -7.27 12.42 11.95
N PRO A 43 -8.23 11.60 12.45
CA PRO A 43 -9.14 10.87 11.58
C PRO A 43 -9.93 11.77 10.61
N ALA A 44 -10.16 13.04 10.97
CA ALA A 44 -10.81 14.00 10.08
C ALA A 44 -9.89 14.37 8.90
N GLU A 45 -8.62 14.68 9.17
CA GLU A 45 -7.62 14.98 8.14
C GLU A 45 -7.37 13.79 7.22
N ALA A 46 -7.28 12.58 7.77
CA ALA A 46 -7.15 11.37 6.97
C ALA A 46 -8.31 11.20 5.97
N ARG A 47 -9.55 11.50 6.39
CA ARG A 47 -10.72 11.47 5.50
C ARG A 47 -10.66 12.55 4.42
N VAL A 48 -10.24 13.77 4.78
CA VAL A 48 -10.11 14.87 3.80
C VAL A 48 -9.02 14.55 2.78
N ALA A 49 -7.88 14.03 3.22
CA ALA A 49 -6.79 13.60 2.35
C ALA A 49 -7.22 12.45 1.44
N GLY A 50 -7.91 11.44 1.99
CA GLY A 50 -8.46 10.33 1.21
C GLY A 50 -9.47 10.79 0.16
N ARG A 51 -10.38 11.70 0.53
CA ARG A 51 -11.33 12.31 -0.41
C ARG A 51 -10.60 13.07 -1.53
N LYS A 52 -9.64 13.92 -1.20
CA LYS A 52 -8.86 14.68 -2.20
C LYS A 52 -8.06 13.76 -3.13
N GLY A 53 -7.48 12.70 -2.60
CA GLY A 53 -6.81 11.67 -3.40
C GLY A 53 -7.77 10.96 -4.35
N GLY A 54 -8.94 10.58 -3.85
CA GLY A 54 -10.03 10.00 -4.65
C GLY A 54 -10.53 10.93 -5.75
N GLU A 55 -10.74 12.21 -5.44
CA GLU A 55 -11.11 13.25 -6.41
C GLU A 55 -10.06 13.43 -7.50
N ALA A 56 -8.77 13.37 -7.15
CA ALA A 56 -7.68 13.48 -8.13
C ALA A 56 -7.64 12.29 -9.11
N ILE A 57 -7.78 11.05 -8.62
CA ILE A 57 -7.71 9.85 -9.48
C ILE A 57 -9.00 9.59 -10.25
N SER A 58 -10.15 10.03 -9.72
CA SER A 58 -11.47 9.71 -10.28
C SER A 58 -11.81 10.48 -11.57
N GLN A 59 -10.97 11.44 -11.98
CA GLN A 59 -11.16 12.20 -13.21
C GLN A 59 -11.06 11.31 -14.46
N ASP A 60 -10.23 10.26 -14.41
CA ASP A 60 -10.12 9.28 -15.50
C ASP A 60 -11.12 8.12 -15.31
N ARG A 61 -12.27 8.25 -15.96
CA ARG A 61 -13.33 7.24 -15.96
C ARG A 61 -12.86 5.90 -16.54
N GLN A 62 -11.99 5.91 -17.56
CA GLN A 62 -11.54 4.67 -18.21
C GLN A 62 -10.60 3.89 -17.28
N HIS A 63 -9.67 4.60 -16.62
CA HIS A 63 -8.80 4.04 -15.60
C HIS A 63 -9.59 3.47 -14.41
N MET A 64 -10.56 4.23 -13.88
CA MET A 64 -11.40 3.76 -12.79
C MET A 64 -12.22 2.52 -13.16
N ALA A 65 -12.73 2.46 -14.40
CA ALA A 65 -13.43 1.28 -14.90
C ALA A 65 -12.50 0.07 -15.03
N ALA A 66 -11.24 0.26 -15.42
CA ALA A 66 -10.25 -0.82 -15.49
C ALA A 66 -9.95 -1.40 -14.10
N ILE A 67 -9.66 -0.54 -13.11
CA ILE A 67 -9.44 -0.95 -11.71
C ILE A 67 -10.67 -1.68 -11.17
N GLY A 68 -11.87 -1.14 -11.40
CA GLY A 68 -13.12 -1.74 -10.95
C GLY A 68 -13.36 -3.13 -11.53
N ARG A 69 -13.09 -3.32 -12.84
CA ARG A 69 -13.17 -4.64 -13.49
C ARG A 69 -12.18 -5.62 -12.88
N GLU A 70 -10.92 -5.23 -12.72
CA GLU A 70 -9.88 -6.08 -12.13
C GLU A 70 -10.23 -6.51 -10.70
N GLY A 71 -10.66 -5.56 -9.86
CA GLY A 71 -11.13 -5.86 -8.50
C GLY A 71 -12.35 -6.77 -8.48
N GLY A 72 -13.27 -6.63 -9.44
CA GLY A 72 -14.41 -7.52 -9.61
C GLY A 72 -14.00 -8.95 -9.99
N HIS A 73 -13.06 -9.10 -10.93
CA HIS A 73 -12.53 -10.40 -11.32
C HIS A 73 -11.80 -11.10 -10.18
N ALA A 74 -10.99 -10.38 -9.40
CA ALA A 74 -10.30 -10.92 -8.23
C ALA A 74 -11.29 -11.44 -7.19
N ARG A 75 -12.33 -10.66 -6.86
CA ARG A 75 -13.39 -11.08 -5.93
C ARG A 75 -14.13 -12.31 -6.44
N HIS A 76 -14.44 -12.36 -7.74
CA HIS A 76 -15.16 -13.48 -8.32
C HIS A 76 -14.31 -14.76 -8.41
N ALA A 77 -13.00 -14.63 -8.61
CA ALA A 77 -12.06 -15.73 -8.56
C ALA A 77 -11.94 -16.29 -7.13
N SER A 78 -11.75 -15.42 -6.13
CA SER A 78 -11.70 -15.82 -4.72
C SER A 78 -13.03 -16.45 -4.24
N ALA A 79 -14.17 -15.93 -4.69
CA ALA A 79 -15.49 -16.49 -4.38
C ALA A 79 -15.72 -17.86 -5.02
N ARG A 80 -15.19 -18.11 -6.23
CA ARG A 80 -15.22 -19.44 -6.87
C ARG A 80 -14.28 -20.43 -6.20
N GLN A 81 -13.15 -19.97 -5.66
CA GLN A 81 -12.25 -20.81 -4.87
C GLN A 81 -12.89 -21.23 -3.54
N GLN A 82 -13.53 -20.30 -2.82
CA GLN A 82 -14.26 -20.63 -1.58
C GLN A 82 -15.45 -21.59 -1.81
N GLN A 83 -16.09 -21.56 -2.98
CA GLN A 83 -17.15 -22.51 -3.34
C GLN A 83 -16.63 -23.92 -3.69
N GLN A 84 -15.34 -24.05 -4.00
CA GLN A 84 -14.71 -25.35 -4.31
C GLN A 84 -14.19 -26.07 -3.04
N ASP A 85 -14.01 -25.36 -1.93
CA ASP A 85 -13.56 -25.93 -0.64
C ASP A 85 -14.72 -26.34 0.30
N THR A 86 -15.98 -26.27 -0.13
CA THR A 86 -17.11 -26.88 0.60
C THR A 86 -17.49 -28.23 0.00
N PRO A 87 -17.19 -29.37 0.65
CA PRO A 87 -17.66 -30.66 0.21
C PRO A 87 -19.15 -30.81 0.59
N GLY A 88 -19.99 -31.04 -0.42
CA GLY A 88 -21.26 -31.76 -0.26
C GLY A 88 -22.38 -31.08 0.52
N LYS A 89 -23.22 -30.32 -0.18
CA LYS A 89 -24.67 -30.31 0.12
C LYS A 89 -25.47 -30.35 -1.18
N SER A 90 -25.31 -31.45 -1.92
CA SER A 90 -26.22 -31.85 -2.99
C SER A 90 -27.55 -32.26 -2.35
N GLY A 91 -28.63 -31.59 -2.75
CA GLY A 91 -29.98 -31.96 -2.37
C GLY A 91 -30.38 -33.31 -2.95
N THR A 92 -31.13 -34.08 -2.17
CA THR A 92 -32.00 -35.15 -2.66
C THR A 92 -33.43 -34.71 -2.45
N GLY A 93 -34.00 -34.07 -3.48
CA GLY A 93 -35.43 -34.07 -3.73
C GLY A 93 -35.76 -35.27 -4.62
N GLN A 94 -36.42 -36.27 -4.06
CA GLN A 94 -37.03 -37.40 -4.77
C GLN A 94 -38.45 -37.48 -4.16
N GLN A 95 -39.41 -36.75 -4.74
CA GLN A 95 -40.40 -37.23 -5.72
C GLN A 95 -41.09 -38.52 -5.22
N GLY A 96 -42.41 -38.38 -5.01
CA GLY A 96 -43.30 -39.40 -4.45
C GLY A 96 -43.62 -40.56 -5.35
#